data_AF-A0A346NPT6-F1
#
_entry.id   AF-A0A346NPT6-F1
#
_cell.length_a   1.000
_cell.length_b   1.000
_cell.length_c   1.000
_cell.angle_alpha   90.00
_cell.angle_beta   90.00
_cell.angle_gamma   90.00
#
_symmetry.space_group_name_H-M   'P 1'
#
loop_
_entity.id
_entity.type
_entity.pdbx_description
1 polymer ?
#
loop_
_entity_poly.entity_id
_entity_poly.type
_entity_poly.pdbx_seq_one_letter_code
_entity_poly.pdbx_strand_id
1 'polypeptide(L)'
;MINGPTQLSQPLQLLVTRALSLCELMLPHCQAIYPFAAIYEDGKIGCLFTDEQLKYQNESYLIEQLQWRIIDTTTDSHSYSVLVYAATVQTEYHEKLDAIAINASSPDGEEVMLLYPYFRVGKKIVVSPPLAN
;
A
#
# COMPACT_ATOMS: atom_id res chain seq x y z
N MET A 1 -16.67 -5.11 -14.29
CA MET A 1 -15.78 -5.08 -15.46
C MET A 1 -14.42 -5.51 -14.96
N ILE A 2 -13.93 -6.66 -15.42
CA ILE A 2 -12.65 -7.26 -15.03
C ILE A 2 -11.60 -6.60 -15.90
N ASN A 3 -10.77 -5.72 -15.33
CA ASN A 3 -9.64 -5.17 -16.05
C ASN A 3 -8.47 -6.14 -15.85
N GLY A 4 -7.95 -6.66 -16.96
CA GLY A 4 -6.73 -7.48 -16.99
C GLY A 4 -5.54 -6.77 -16.35
N PRO A 5 -4.34 -7.39 -16.34
CA PRO A 5 -3.22 -6.95 -15.51
C PRO A 5 -2.98 -5.44 -15.70
N THR A 6 -3.30 -4.66 -14.67
CA THR A 6 -3.25 -3.20 -14.71
C THR A 6 -1.80 -2.83 -14.95
N GLN A 7 -1.48 -2.40 -16.17
CA GLN A 7 -0.13 -1.98 -16.52
C GLN A 7 0.08 -0.62 -15.88
N LEU A 8 0.50 -0.63 -14.60
CA LEU A 8 0.75 0.57 -13.83
C LEU A 8 1.74 1.47 -14.58
N SER A 9 1.61 2.79 -14.44
CA SER A 9 2.61 3.73 -14.94
C SER A 9 3.97 3.44 -14.29
N GLN A 10 5.07 3.83 -14.95
CA GLN A 10 6.41 3.62 -14.39
C GLN A 10 6.59 4.21 -12.97
N PRO A 11 6.07 5.42 -12.65
CA PRO A 11 6.07 5.94 -11.27
C PRO A 11 5.37 5.01 -10.27
N LEU A 12 4.18 4.51 -10.60
CA LEU A 12 3.43 3.61 -9.73
C LEU A 12 4.12 2.25 -9.58
N GLN A 13 4.67 1.68 -10.65
CA GLN A 13 5.46 0.45 -10.57
C GLN A 13 6.64 0.62 -9.61
N LEU A 14 7.33 1.76 -9.66
CA LEU A 14 8.45 2.06 -8.79
C LEU A 14 8.00 2.17 -7.33
N LEU A 15 6.92 2.93 -7.04
CA LEU A 15 6.37 3.05 -5.69
C LEU A 15 5.94 1.69 -5.13
N VAL A 16 5.18 0.90 -5.89
CA VAL A 16 4.72 -0.44 -5.51
C VAL A 16 5.90 -1.37 -5.24
N THR A 17 6.91 -1.40 -6.12
CA THR A 17 8.09 -2.26 -5.95
C THR A 17 8.87 -1.90 -4.68
N ARG A 18 9.04 -0.60 -4.40
CA ARG A 18 9.74 -0.12 -3.20
C ARG A 18 8.94 -0.41 -1.94
N ALA A 19 7.62 -0.22 -1.97
CA ALA A 19 6.72 -0.57 -0.89
C ALA A 19 6.79 -2.06 -0.56
N LEU A 20 6.67 -2.94 -1.55
CA LEU A 20 6.77 -4.39 -1.35
C LEU A 20 8.13 -4.80 -0.78
N SER A 21 9.22 -4.23 -1.29
CA SER A 21 10.56 -4.48 -0.75
C SER A 21 10.66 -4.10 0.74
N LEU A 22 10.07 -2.97 1.13
CA LEU A 22 10.02 -2.56 2.54
C LEU A 22 9.17 -3.53 3.37
N CYS A 23 8.02 -3.96 2.85
CA CYS A 23 7.14 -4.93 3.52
C CYS A 23 7.85 -6.26 3.75
N GLU A 24 8.58 -6.78 2.76
CA GLU A 24 9.37 -8.02 2.87
C GLU A 24 10.49 -7.92 3.91
N LEU A 25 11.07 -6.74 4.10
CA LEU A 25 12.08 -6.49 5.14
C LEU A 25 11.47 -6.37 6.53
N MET A 26 10.28 -5.78 6.65
CA MET A 26 9.62 -5.50 7.92
C MET A 26 8.85 -6.70 8.48
N LEU A 27 8.07 -7.37 7.64
CA LEU A 27 7.17 -8.46 8.04
C LEU A 27 7.88 -9.59 8.81
N PRO A 28 9.13 -10.00 8.53
CA PRO A 28 9.83 -10.99 9.35
C PRO A 28 9.89 -10.64 10.84
N HIS A 29 9.91 -9.34 11.16
CA HIS A 29 10.12 -8.78 12.50
C HIS A 29 8.83 -8.23 13.14
N CYS A 30 7.73 -8.13 12.39
CA CYS A 30 6.46 -7.58 12.86
C CYS A 30 5.34 -8.62 12.73
N GLN A 31 4.29 -8.50 13.56
CA GLN A 31 3.09 -9.33 13.43
C GLN A 31 2.23 -8.91 12.23
N ALA A 32 2.16 -7.59 11.98
CA ALA A 32 1.49 -6.97 10.85
C ALA A 32 2.25 -5.71 10.42
N ILE A 33 1.92 -5.19 9.24
CA ILE A 33 2.49 -3.94 8.71
C ILE A 33 1.69 -2.77 9.28
N TYR A 34 2.40 -1.78 9.81
CA TYR A 34 1.77 -0.51 10.15
C TYR A 34 1.54 0.32 8.88
N PRO A 35 0.38 0.95 8.73
CA PRO A 35 0.08 1.77 7.56
C PRO A 35 1.15 2.82 7.27
N PHE A 36 1.51 3.00 6.01
CA PHE A 36 2.43 4.04 5.56
C PHE A 36 2.08 4.52 4.16
N ALA A 37 2.51 5.74 3.82
CA ALA A 37 2.29 6.33 2.51
C ALA A 37 3.56 6.91 1.92
N ALA A 38 3.64 6.90 0.59
CA ALA A 38 4.71 7.50 -0.17
C ALA A 38 4.16 8.15 -1.45
N ILE A 39 4.83 9.20 -1.89
CA ILE A 39 4.54 9.90 -3.14
C ILE A 39 5.74 9.84 -4.08
N TYR A 40 5.47 9.96 -5.36
CA TYR A 40 6.45 10.19 -6.41
C TYR A 40 6.13 11.49 -7.12
N GLU A 41 7.08 12.41 -7.11
CA GLU A 41 7.00 13.72 -7.76
C GLU A 41 8.37 14.07 -8.34
N ASP A 42 8.42 14.55 -9.59
CA ASP A 42 9.65 15.02 -10.25
C ASP A 42 10.87 14.10 -10.13
N GLY A 43 10.65 12.78 -10.28
CA GLY A 43 11.74 11.80 -10.23
C GLY A 43 12.17 11.37 -8.83
N LYS A 44 11.50 11.86 -7.78
CA LYS A 44 11.86 11.61 -6.38
C LYS A 44 10.72 10.90 -5.66
N ILE A 45 11.09 10.04 -4.72
CA ILE A 45 10.16 9.39 -3.79
C ILE A 45 10.24 10.11 -2.45
N GLY A 46 9.10 10.54 -1.93
CA GLY A 46 8.96 11.11 -0.60
C GLY A 46 8.04 10.27 0.27
N CYS A 47 8.38 10.07 1.55
CA CYS A 47 7.48 9.45 2.52
C CYS A 47 6.54 10.52 3.11
N LEU A 48 5.29 10.15 3.35
CA LEU A 48 4.34 10.98 4.06
C LEU A 48 4.21 10.51 5.51
N PHE A 49 4.34 11.46 6.43
CA PHE A 49 4.14 11.25 7.85
C PHE A 49 2.90 12.04 8.31
N THR A 50 2.20 11.50 9.29
CA THR A 50 1.08 12.19 9.96
C THR A 50 1.60 12.94 11.19
N ASP A 51 0.87 13.95 11.64
CA ASP A 51 1.22 14.68 12.87
C ASP A 51 0.89 13.82 14.11
N GLU A 52 1.91 13.40 14.84
CA GLU A 52 1.84 12.53 16.04
C GLU A 52 1.34 13.26 17.31
N GLN A 53 0.14 13.86 17.29
CA GLN A 53 -0.43 14.45 18.51
C GLN A 53 -1.59 13.67 19.13
N LEU A 54 -2.00 12.55 18.53
CA LEU A 54 -3.26 11.90 18.90
C LEU A 54 -3.03 10.64 19.74
N LYS A 55 -3.32 10.80 21.03
CA LYS A 55 -3.45 9.72 22.01
C LYS A 55 -4.56 8.77 21.57
N TYR A 56 -4.20 7.52 21.29
CA TYR A 56 -5.05 6.40 20.89
C TYR A 56 -5.54 6.45 19.45
N GLN A 57 -4.98 5.58 18.61
CA GLN A 57 -5.47 5.34 17.26
C GLN A 57 -5.39 3.86 16.93
N ASN A 58 -6.52 3.29 16.52
CA ASN A 58 -6.58 2.02 15.81
C ASN A 58 -6.07 2.24 14.36
N GLU A 59 -5.60 1.18 13.70
CA GLU A 59 -5.03 1.19 12.36
C GLU A 59 -5.88 1.97 11.34
N SER A 60 -7.21 1.83 11.39
CA SER A 60 -8.14 2.53 10.50
C SER A 60 -8.02 4.05 10.55
N TYR A 61 -7.72 4.62 11.72
CA TYR A 61 -7.56 6.06 11.86
C TYR A 61 -6.24 6.55 11.23
N LEU A 62 -5.17 5.78 11.37
CA LEU A 62 -3.90 6.11 10.72
C LEU A 62 -4.01 6.03 9.19
N ILE A 63 -4.73 5.03 8.67
CA ILE A 63 -5.06 4.94 7.24
C ILE A 63 -5.77 6.22 6.78
N GLU A 64 -6.83 6.63 7.48
CA GLU A 64 -7.59 7.85 7.15
C GLU A 64 -6.71 9.11 7.18
N GLN A 65 -5.85 9.26 8.20
CA GLN A 65 -4.93 10.40 8.26
C GLN A 65 -3.93 10.42 7.10
N LEU A 66 -3.38 9.25 6.74
CA LEU A 66 -2.47 9.16 5.60
C LEU A 66 -3.19 9.45 4.29
N GLN A 67 -4.46 9.05 4.14
CA GLN A 67 -5.28 9.42 2.98
C GLN A 67 -5.44 10.94 2.86
N TRP A 68 -5.81 11.61 3.95
CA TRP A 68 -5.87 13.08 3.96
C TRP A 68 -4.53 13.72 3.65
N ARG A 69 -3.43 13.16 4.19
CA ARG A 69 -2.10 13.69 3.92
C ARG A 69 -1.69 13.54 2.47
N ILE A 70 -2.06 12.43 1.82
CA ILE A 70 -1.89 12.24 0.38
C ILE A 70 -2.64 13.33 -0.36
N ILE A 71 -3.96 13.48 -0.10
CA ILE A 71 -4.79 14.49 -0.77
C ILE A 71 -4.19 15.89 -0.63
N ASP A 72 -3.85 16.31 0.59
CA ASP A 72 -3.28 17.63 0.85
C ASP A 72 -1.95 17.86 0.13
N THR A 73 -1.15 16.81 -0.05
CA THR A 73 0.16 16.91 -0.68
C THR A 73 0.07 16.81 -2.20
N THR A 74 -0.88 16.05 -2.73
CA THR A 74 -0.98 15.79 -4.17
C THR A 74 -1.93 16.74 -4.89
N THR A 75 -2.80 17.47 -4.17
CA THR A 75 -3.71 18.46 -4.76
C THR A 75 -2.93 19.50 -5.57
N ASP A 76 -3.41 19.78 -6.78
CA ASP A 76 -2.78 20.70 -7.74
C ASP A 76 -1.32 20.36 -8.13
N SER A 77 -0.89 19.12 -7.88
CA SER A 77 0.45 18.62 -8.25
C SER A 77 0.36 17.48 -9.27
N HIS A 78 1.43 17.24 -10.01
CA HIS A 78 1.54 16.06 -10.87
C HIS A 78 2.24 14.91 -10.14
N SER A 79 1.60 14.44 -9.06
CA SER A 79 2.17 13.43 -8.16
C SER A 79 1.42 12.11 -8.21
N TYR A 80 2.18 11.02 -8.07
CA TYR A 80 1.63 9.69 -7.86
C TYR A 80 1.76 9.32 -6.38
N SER A 81 0.86 8.50 -5.85
CA SER A 81 0.90 8.10 -4.45
C SER A 81 0.61 6.62 -4.24
N VAL A 82 1.11 6.09 -3.14
CA VAL A 82 0.70 4.79 -2.60
C VAL A 82 0.36 4.93 -1.12
N LEU A 83 -0.70 4.26 -0.70
CA LEU A 83 -1.03 3.99 0.69
C LEU A 83 -1.00 2.48 0.91
N VAL A 84 -0.18 2.05 1.87
CA VAL A 84 0.09 0.65 2.16
C VAL A 84 -0.39 0.32 3.56
N TYR A 85 -1.11 -0.78 3.73
CA TYR A 85 -1.61 -1.24 5.03
C TYR A 85 -1.86 -2.75 5.05
N ALA A 86 -2.04 -3.31 6.24
CA ALA A 86 -2.35 -4.73 6.38
C ALA A 86 -3.82 -5.01 6.03
N ALA A 87 -4.07 -6.12 5.35
CA ALA A 87 -5.41 -6.57 5.02
C ALA A 87 -5.53 -8.09 5.23
N THR A 88 -6.77 -8.56 5.36
CA THR A 88 -7.07 -9.99 5.30
C THR A 88 -8.04 -10.22 4.15
N VAL A 89 -7.67 -11.10 3.23
CA VAL A 89 -8.51 -11.50 2.10
C VAL A 89 -9.14 -12.87 2.39
N GLN A 90 -10.42 -13.02 2.09
CA GLN A 90 -11.10 -14.30 2.18
C GLN A 90 -11.16 -14.91 0.78
N THR A 91 -10.60 -16.11 0.65
CA THR A 91 -10.67 -16.87 -0.60
C THR A 91 -12.05 -17.52 -0.78
N GLU A 92 -12.34 -17.98 -1.99
CA GLU A 92 -13.58 -18.72 -2.30
C GLU A 92 -13.75 -19.98 -1.43
N TYR A 93 -12.64 -20.56 -0.96
CA TYR A 93 -12.61 -21.71 -0.06
C TYR A 93 -12.73 -21.33 1.43
N HIS A 94 -13.11 -20.10 1.74
CA HIS A 94 -13.25 -19.55 3.10
C HIS A 94 -11.95 -19.52 3.92
N GLU A 95 -10.80 -19.72 3.29
CA GLU A 95 -9.51 -19.52 3.93
C GLU A 95 -9.20 -18.02 3.98
N LYS A 96 -8.80 -17.55 5.16
CA LYS A 96 -8.32 -16.18 5.38
C LYS A 96 -6.83 -16.13 5.12
N LEU A 97 -6.40 -15.23 4.26
CA LEU A 97 -5.00 -14.97 3.96
C LEU A 97 -4.65 -13.54 4.36
N ASP A 98 -3.50 -13.37 5.00
CA ASP A 98 -2.95 -12.04 5.20
C ASP A 98 -2.45 -11.48 3.87
N ALA A 99 -2.67 -10.18 3.66
CA ALA A 99 -2.32 -9.49 2.44
C ALA A 99 -1.76 -8.11 2.74
N ILE A 100 -0.87 -7.66 1.86
CA ILE A 100 -0.45 -6.26 1.77
C ILE A 100 -1.44 -5.59 0.83
N ALA A 101 -2.21 -4.64 1.35
CA ALA A 101 -3.04 -3.77 0.52
C ALA A 101 -2.22 -2.55 0.11
N ILE A 102 -2.24 -2.23 -1.18
CA ILE A 102 -1.64 -1.01 -1.74
C ILE A 102 -2.73 -0.30 -2.52
N ASN A 103 -3.21 0.84 -2.02
CA ASN A 103 -3.99 1.77 -2.83
C ASN A 103 -3.02 2.70 -3.57
N ALA A 104 -2.99 2.61 -4.89
CA ALA A 104 -2.11 3.39 -5.76
C ALA A 104 -2.94 4.41 -6.53
N SER A 105 -2.54 5.68 -6.50
CA SER A 105 -3.27 6.78 -7.12
C SER A 105 -2.40 7.55 -8.11
N SER A 106 -2.97 7.92 -9.25
CA SER A 106 -2.34 8.76 -10.27
C SER A 106 -2.81 10.22 -10.19
N PRO A 107 -2.08 11.17 -10.82
CA PRO A 107 -2.41 12.59 -10.78
C PRO A 107 -3.80 12.97 -11.33
N ASP A 108 -4.37 12.13 -12.19
CA ASP A 108 -5.71 12.29 -12.77
C ASP A 108 -6.84 11.79 -11.85
N GLY A 109 -6.50 11.27 -10.67
CA GLY A 109 -7.44 10.76 -9.69
C GLY A 109 -7.87 9.32 -9.94
N GLU A 110 -7.26 8.60 -10.90
CA GLU A 110 -7.47 7.16 -11.00
C GLU A 110 -6.81 6.45 -9.79
N GLU A 111 -7.57 5.55 -9.17
CA GLU A 111 -7.10 4.71 -8.07
C GLU A 111 -7.15 3.24 -8.44
N VAL A 112 -6.13 2.50 -8.03
CA VAL A 112 -6.07 1.04 -8.17
C VAL A 112 -5.68 0.40 -6.85
N MET A 113 -6.52 -0.50 -6.38
CA MET A 113 -6.22 -1.35 -5.22
C MET A 113 -5.51 -2.62 -5.67
N LEU A 114 -4.32 -2.85 -5.11
CA LEU A 114 -3.55 -4.06 -5.31
C LEU A 114 -3.49 -4.83 -3.99
N LEU A 115 -3.83 -6.11 -4.03
CA LEU A 115 -3.81 -6.99 -2.86
C LEU A 115 -2.76 -8.06 -3.09
N TYR A 116 -1.69 -8.07 -2.29
CA TYR A 116 -0.60 -9.04 -2.36
C TYR A 116 -0.68 -9.99 -1.17
N PRO A 117 -1.26 -11.20 -1.33
CA PRO A 117 -1.26 -12.19 -0.27
C PRO A 117 0.17 -12.55 0.12
N TYR A 118 0.41 -12.81 1.39
CA TYR A 118 1.69 -13.31 1.84
C TYR A 118 1.53 -14.44 2.86
N PHE A 119 2.56 -15.27 2.98
CA PHE A 119 2.61 -16.34 3.96
C PHE A 119 3.99 -16.41 4.60
N ARG A 120 4.01 -16.85 5.86
CA ARG A 120 5.23 -16.99 6.64
C ARG A 120 5.73 -18.43 6.56
N VAL A 121 6.93 -18.61 6.02
CA VAL A 121 7.64 -19.91 5.99
C VAL A 121 8.85 -19.81 6.92
N GLY A 122 8.67 -20.25 8.17
CA GLY A 122 9.68 -20.08 9.22
C GLY A 122 9.90 -18.60 9.54
N LYS A 123 11.12 -18.09 9.30
CA LYS A 123 11.46 -16.67 9.49
C LYS A 123 11.35 -15.84 8.20
N LYS A 124 10.98 -16.46 7.08
CA LYS A 124 10.87 -15.78 5.79
C LYS A 124 9.41 -15.44 5.48
N ILE A 125 9.24 -14.37 4.72
CA ILE A 125 7.97 -13.93 4.16
C ILE A 125 8.04 -14.21 2.67
N VAL A 126 6.99 -14.83 2.15
CA VAL A 126 6.81 -15.04 0.70
C VAL A 126 5.59 -14.25 0.29
N VAL A 127 5.80 -13.24 -0.55
CA VAL A 127 4.74 -12.42 -1.12
C VAL A 127 4.34 -13.02 -2.47
N SER A 128 3.07 -13.33 -2.61
CA SER A 128 2.49 -13.84 -3.85
C SER A 128 2.24 -12.69 -4.84
N PRO A 129 2.12 -12.98 -6.14
CA PRO A 129 1.60 -12.02 -7.11
C PRO A 129 0.26 -11.42 -6.65
N PRO A 130 -0.07 -10.19 -7.10
CA PRO A 130 -1.29 -9.55 -6.66
C PRO A 130 -2.50 -10.36 -7.15
N LEU A 131 -3.57 -10.37 -6.35
CA LEU A 131 -4.84 -10.94 -6.76
C LEU A 131 -5.35 -10.14 -7.97
N ALA A 132 -5.59 -10.83 -9.08
CA ALA A 132 -6.31 -10.26 -10.22
C ALA A 132 -7.80 -10.26 -9.90
N ASN A 133 -8.45 -9.10 -9.95
CA ASN A 133 -9.91 -8.97 -9.83
C ASN A 133 -10.57 -8.90 -11.21
#